data_AF-A0A3D1RG91-F1
#
_entry.id   AF-A0A3D1RG91-F1
#
_cell.length_a   1.000
_cell.length_b   1.000
_cell.length_c   1.000
_cell.angle_alpha   90.00
_cell.angle_beta   90.00
_cell.angle_gamma   90.00
#
_symmetry.space_group_name_H-M   'P 1'
#
loop_
_entity.id
_entity.type
_entity.pdbx_description
1 polymer ?
#
loop_
_entity_poly.entity_id
_entity_poly.type
_entity_poly.pdbx_seq_one_letter_code
_entity_poly.pdbx_strand_id
1 'polypeptide(L)'
;TALASAYLNKKVKPFVAMSGEITLRGQVLPVGGIKEKILAAKRAGIKEVVLSVQNQKDVEEINPAYIKGIRFFYVKTMIQVIDHVLGTGKTAAK
;
A
#
# COMPACT_ATOMS: atom_id res chain seq x y z
N THR A 1 -8.12 4.24 3.97
CA THR A 1 -8.68 3.51 2.81
C THR A 1 -10.03 2.88 3.09
N ALA A 2 -10.23 2.13 4.18
CA ALA A 2 -11.53 1.52 4.51
C ALA A 2 -12.70 2.53 4.51
N LEU A 3 -12.52 3.68 5.16
CA LEU A 3 -13.50 4.77 5.15
C LEU A 3 -13.80 5.28 3.74
N ALA A 4 -12.77 5.52 2.92
CA ALA A 4 -12.95 5.97 1.54
C ALA A 4 -13.67 4.93 0.67
N SER A 5 -13.36 3.64 0.85
CA SER A 5 -14.03 2.52 0.18
C SER A 5 -15.53 2.48 0.51
N ALA A 6 -15.88 2.60 1.81
CA ALA A 6 -17.25 2.62 2.27
C ALA A 6 -18.02 3.83 1.75
N TYR A 7 -17.40 5.01 1.80
CA TYR A 7 -18.02 6.25 1.32
C TYR A 7 -18.23 6.27 -0.20
N LEU A 8 -17.25 5.79 -0.97
CA LEU A 8 -17.31 5.78 -2.44
C LEU A 8 -18.01 4.54 -3.01
N ASN A 9 -18.44 3.61 -2.17
CA ASN A 9 -18.97 2.30 -2.56
C ASN A 9 -18.05 1.57 -3.57
N LYS A 10 -16.73 1.62 -3.34
CA LYS A 10 -15.72 1.01 -4.21
C LYS A 10 -14.98 -0.09 -3.47
N LYS A 11 -14.80 -1.24 -4.13
CA LYS A 11 -14.03 -2.35 -3.56
C LYS A 11 -12.53 -2.05 -3.59
N VAL A 12 -11.85 -2.42 -2.52
CA VAL A 12 -10.39 -2.43 -2.40
C VAL A 12 -9.83 -3.55 -3.27
N LYS A 13 -8.77 -3.27 -4.03
CA LYS A 13 -8.02 -4.26 -4.79
C LYS A 13 -7.61 -5.45 -3.89
N PRO A 14 -7.86 -6.72 -4.30
CA PRO A 14 -7.55 -7.88 -3.47
C PRO A 14 -6.03 -8.14 -3.41
N PHE A 15 -5.59 -8.84 -2.36
CA PHE A 15 -4.19 -9.23 -2.14
C PHE A 15 -3.20 -8.05 -2.08
N VAL A 16 -3.66 -6.90 -1.58
CA VAL A 16 -2.84 -5.71 -1.31
C VAL A 16 -2.71 -5.51 0.19
N ALA A 17 -1.48 -5.30 0.67
CA ALA A 17 -1.20 -4.77 2.00
C ALA A 17 -0.68 -3.34 1.91
N MET A 18 -0.94 -2.52 2.93
CA MET A 18 -0.49 -1.13 2.97
C MET A 18 0.05 -0.83 4.38
N SER A 19 1.17 -0.11 4.49
CA SER A 19 1.68 0.37 5.77
C SER A 19 2.27 1.78 5.62
N GLY A 20 1.92 2.66 6.54
CA GLY A 20 2.32 4.06 6.53
C GLY A 20 1.48 4.87 7.50
N GLU A 21 2.01 5.99 7.96
CA GLU A 21 1.25 6.99 8.71
C GLU A 21 0.76 8.09 7.76
N ILE A 22 -0.34 8.76 8.12
CA ILE A 22 -0.92 9.83 7.31
C ILE A 22 -1.04 11.12 8.13
N THR A 23 -0.66 12.25 7.52
CA THR A 23 -0.89 13.58 8.08
C THR A 23 -2.24 14.14 7.65
N LEU A 24 -2.75 15.16 8.34
CA LEU A 24 -3.97 15.87 7.92
C LEU A 24 -3.84 16.50 6.52
N ARG A 25 -2.62 16.79 6.06
CA ARG A 25 -2.32 17.29 4.71
C ARG A 25 -2.25 16.18 3.65
N GLY A 26 -2.48 14.93 4.05
CA GLY A 26 -2.48 13.78 3.17
C GLY A 26 -1.09 13.27 2.77
N GLN A 27 -0.01 13.68 3.45
CA GLN A 27 1.32 13.09 3.24
C GLN A 27 1.41 11.72 3.89
N VAL A 28 2.10 10.78 3.22
CA VAL A 28 2.35 9.42 3.72
C VAL A 28 3.77 9.35 4.30
N LEU A 29 3.84 9.15 5.60
CA LEU A 29 5.09 9.10 6.37
C LEU A 29 5.61 7.65 6.48
N PRO A 30 6.94 7.48 6.64
CA PRO A 30 7.54 6.16 6.79
C PRO A 30 7.15 5.53 8.12
N VAL A 31 7.28 4.21 8.18
CA VAL A 31 7.07 3.42 9.40
C VAL A 31 8.21 2.45 9.61
N GLY A 32 8.46 2.07 10.87
CA GLY A 32 9.44 1.05 11.23
C GLY A 32 8.93 -0.39 11.02
N GLY A 33 9.85 -1.35 11.19
CA GLY A 33 9.55 -2.79 11.14
C GLY A 33 9.16 -3.29 9.75
N ILE A 34 9.76 -2.73 8.70
CA ILE A 34 9.42 -3.03 7.30
C ILE A 34 9.69 -4.49 6.95
N LYS A 35 10.81 -5.05 7.43
CA LYS A 35 11.20 -6.43 7.17
C LYS A 35 10.18 -7.43 7.69
N GLU A 36 9.75 -7.27 8.94
CA GLU A 36 8.77 -8.13 9.59
C GLU A 36 7.39 -8.02 8.92
N LYS A 37 6.97 -6.78 8.61
CA LYS A 37 5.69 -6.51 7.93
C LYS A 37 5.63 -7.13 6.54
N ILE A 38 6.70 -7.02 5.74
CA ILE A 38 6.74 -7.61 4.39
C ILE A 38 6.76 -9.13 4.47
N LEU A 39 7.52 -9.72 5.40
CA LEU A 39 7.56 -11.17 5.56
C LEU A 39 6.20 -11.73 5.99
N ALA A 40 5.51 -11.03 6.90
CA ALA A 40 4.13 -11.36 7.29
C ALA A 40 3.17 -11.25 6.10
N ALA A 41 3.24 -10.17 5.31
CA ALA A 41 2.44 -10.01 4.10
C ALA A 41 2.68 -11.17 3.11
N LYS A 42 3.94 -11.55 2.90
CA LYS A 42 4.29 -12.70 2.04
C LYS A 42 3.64 -14.00 2.52
N ARG A 43 3.76 -14.28 3.82
CA ARG A 43 3.16 -15.48 4.44
C ARG A 43 1.63 -15.49 4.31
N ALA A 44 0.99 -14.33 4.32
CA ALA A 44 -0.44 -14.17 4.10
C ALA A 44 -0.86 -14.23 2.61
N GLY A 45 0.07 -14.50 1.68
CA GLY A 45 -0.23 -14.60 0.25
C GLY A 45 -0.49 -13.25 -0.43
N ILE A 46 -0.06 -12.15 0.17
CA ILE A 46 -0.15 -10.80 -0.41
C ILE A 46 0.78 -10.71 -1.62
N LYS A 47 0.27 -10.14 -2.72
CA LYS A 47 1.00 -9.99 -3.98
C LYS A 47 1.59 -8.60 -4.15
N GLU A 48 1.11 -7.64 -3.37
CA GLU A 48 1.44 -6.24 -3.53
C GLU A 48 1.45 -5.50 -2.19
N VAL A 49 2.47 -4.70 -1.94
CA VAL A 49 2.64 -3.92 -0.71
C VAL A 49 2.81 -2.44 -1.06
N VAL A 50 1.97 -1.58 -0.49
CA VAL A 50 2.06 -0.12 -0.62
C VAL A 50 2.81 0.46 0.58
N LEU A 51 3.85 1.25 0.33
CA LEU A 51 4.71 1.86 1.35
C LEU A 51 5.02 3.33 1.02
N SER A 52 5.49 4.10 2.01
CA SER A 52 6.05 5.43 1.74
C SER A 52 7.29 5.33 0.86
N VAL A 53 7.51 6.31 -0.02
CA VAL A 53 8.78 6.44 -0.78
C VAL A 53 10.01 6.46 0.12
N GLN A 54 9.88 6.94 1.35
CA GLN A 54 10.99 7.00 2.30
C GLN A 54 11.40 5.60 2.78
N ASN A 55 10.45 4.65 2.84
CA ASN A 55 10.73 3.26 3.21
C ASN A 55 11.34 2.42 2.08
N GLN A 56 11.51 2.97 0.86
CA GLN A 56 12.12 2.24 -0.24
C GLN A 56 13.54 1.76 0.12
N LYS A 57 14.32 2.61 0.81
CA LYS A 57 15.68 2.28 1.26
C LYS A 57 15.68 1.06 2.17
N ASP A 58 14.74 0.99 3.12
CA ASP A 58 14.61 -0.16 4.03
C ASP A 58 14.28 -1.46 3.29
N VAL A 59 13.53 -1.38 2.18
CA VAL A 59 13.19 -2.55 1.35
C VAL A 59 14.39 -3.02 0.54
N GLU A 60 15.20 -2.10 0.03
CA GLU A 60 16.41 -2.42 -0.74
C GLU A 60 17.47 -3.13 0.09
N GLU A 61 17.49 -2.92 1.41
CA GLU A 61 18.35 -3.65 2.36
C GLU A 61 17.90 -5.10 2.61
N ILE A 62 16.66 -5.47 2.24
CA ILE A 62 16.14 -6.82 2.45
C ILE A 62 16.65 -7.73 1.34
N ASN A 63 17.16 -8.91 1.71
CA ASN A 63 17.59 -9.91 0.72
C ASN A 63 16.44 -10.23 -0.27
N PRO A 64 16.68 -10.07 -1.60
CA PRO A 64 15.67 -10.28 -2.65
C PRO A 64 14.95 -11.62 -2.60
N ALA A 65 15.61 -12.69 -2.10
CA ALA A 65 15.00 -14.01 -1.96
C ALA A 65 13.78 -13.98 -1.02
N TYR A 66 13.81 -13.14 0.03
CA TYR A 66 12.69 -13.02 0.97
C TYR A 66 11.54 -12.23 0.41
N ILE A 67 11.76 -11.26 -0.48
CA ILE A 67 10.71 -10.40 -1.04
C ILE A 67 10.28 -10.80 -2.47
N LYS A 68 10.89 -11.84 -3.04
CA LYS A 68 10.53 -12.38 -4.35
C LYS A 68 9.03 -12.69 -4.45
N GLY A 69 8.41 -12.19 -5.52
CA GLY A 69 6.99 -12.40 -5.81
C GLY A 69 6.05 -11.32 -5.27
N ILE A 70 6.56 -10.38 -4.48
CA ILE A 70 5.81 -9.20 -4.02
C ILE A 70 6.15 -8.02 -4.93
N ARG A 71 5.13 -7.28 -5.36
CA ARG A 71 5.30 -5.97 -5.99
C ARG A 71 5.22 -4.87 -4.95
N PHE A 72 6.14 -3.92 -5.00
CA PHE A 72 6.11 -2.75 -4.13
C PHE A 72 5.57 -1.54 -4.89
N PHE A 73 4.70 -0.78 -4.25
CA PHE A 73 4.19 0.48 -4.78
C PHE A 73 4.48 1.60 -3.77
N TYR A 74 5.36 2.52 -4.15
CA TYR A 74 5.83 3.58 -3.27
C TYR A 74 5.03 4.87 -3.47
N VAL A 75 4.55 5.45 -2.39
CA VAL A 75 3.66 6.63 -2.42
C VAL A 75 4.20 7.78 -1.57
N LYS A 76 3.83 9.00 -1.96
CA LYS A 76 4.08 10.24 -1.19
C LYS A 76 2.81 10.77 -0.55
N THR A 77 1.66 10.55 -1.18
CA THR A 77 0.39 11.13 -0.77
C THR A 77 -0.72 10.09 -0.70
N MET A 78 -1.72 10.36 0.15
CA MET A 78 -2.87 9.48 0.32
C MET A 78 -3.71 9.36 -0.95
N ILE A 79 -3.71 10.39 -1.79
CA ILE A 79 -4.41 10.38 -3.08
C ILE A 79 -3.86 9.25 -3.97
N GLN A 80 -2.53 9.09 -4.03
CA GLN A 80 -1.91 7.99 -4.77
C GLN A 80 -2.30 6.61 -4.23
N VAL A 81 -2.45 6.48 -2.90
CA VAL A 81 -2.94 5.23 -2.28
C VAL A 81 -4.37 4.93 -2.73
N ILE A 82 -5.24 5.93 -2.66
CA ILE A 82 -6.65 5.78 -3.04
C ILE A 82 -6.80 5.45 -4.53
N ASP A 83 -6.12 6.19 -5.41
CA ASP A 83 -6.19 5.97 -6.85
C ASP A 83 -5.70 4.57 -7.23
N HIS A 84 -4.62 4.12 -6.60
CA HIS A 84 -4.03 2.81 -6.87
C HIS A 84 -4.89 1.64 -6.35
N VAL A 85 -5.51 1.80 -5.17
CA VAL A 85 -6.17 0.69 -4.47
C VAL A 85 -7.68 0.64 -4.74
N LEU A 86 -8.33 1.78 -5.03
CA LEU A 86 -9.76 1.87 -5.36
C LEU A 86 -10.02 2.11 -6.85
N GLY A 87 -8.99 2.41 -7.65
CA GLY A 87 -9.10 2.68 -9.08
C GLY A 87 -9.67 4.07 -9.41
N THR A 88 -9.15 4.69 -10.48
CA THR A 88 -9.65 5.96 -11.01
C THR A 88 -11.10 5.81 -11.48
N GLY A 89 -11.99 6.66 -11.00
CA GLY A 89 -13.43 6.55 -11.25
C GLY A 89 -13.80 6.66 -12.73
N LYS A 90 -14.23 5.55 -13.33
CA LYS A 90 -15.53 5.57 -14.01
C LYS A 90 -16.54 5.04 -13.02
N THR A 91 -17.24 5.96 -12.38
CA THR A 91 -18.48 5.65 -11.67
C THR A 91 -19.37 4.95 -12.68
N ALA A 92 -19.66 3.66 -12.48
CA ALA A 92 -20.76 3.03 -13.18
C ALA A 92 -22.02 3.72 -12.65
N ALA A 93 -22.46 4.75 -13.35
CA ALA A 93 -23.79 5.29 -13.21
C ALA A 93 -24.75 4.14 -13.53
N LYS A 94 -25.55 3.77 -12.53
CA LYS A 94 -26.75 2.96 -12.71
C LYS A 94 -27.86 3.63 -11.92
#